data_AF-A0A1M5MSP5-F1
#
_entry.id   AF-A0A1M5MSP5-F1
#
_cell.length_a   1.000
_cell.length_b   1.000
_cell.length_c   1.000
_cell.angle_alpha   90.00
_cell.angle_beta   90.00
_cell.angle_gamma   90.00
#
_symmetry.space_group_name_H-M   'P 1'
#
loop_
_entity.id
_entity.type
_entity.pdbx_description
1 polymer ?
#
loop_
_entity_poly.entity_id
_entity_poly.type
_entity_poly.pdbx_seq_one_letter_code
_entity_poly.pdbx_strand_id
1 'polypeptide(L)'
;MKHQRHFETATREAVQTRTLIDDLNRIVQILNSAIANEEQRAGIFDPLEAAYPMHARELLARRDNLTDTIAALELRLGRKK
;
A
#
# COMPACT_ATOMS: atom_id res chain seq x y z
N MET A 1 -29.28 -4.28 -24.55
CA MET A 1 -28.00 -5.03 -24.65
C MET A 1 -26.74 -4.22 -24.31
N LYS A 2 -26.62 -2.91 -24.60
CA LYS A 2 -25.40 -2.13 -24.29
C LYS A 2 -25.15 -1.92 -22.77
N HIS A 3 -26.19 -1.67 -21.98
CA HIS A 3 -26.06 -1.41 -20.53
C HIS A 3 -25.52 -2.61 -19.72
N GLN A 4 -25.86 -3.85 -20.12
CA GLN A 4 -25.40 -5.07 -19.45
C GLN A 4 -23.87 -5.22 -19.49
N ARG A 5 -23.26 -4.93 -20.65
CA ARG A 5 -21.79 -5.06 -20.85
C ARG A 5 -21.00 -4.02 -20.05
N HIS A 6 -21.52 -2.80 -19.92
CA HIS A 6 -20.89 -1.76 -19.10
C HIS A 6 -20.95 -2.09 -17.60
N PHE A 7 -22.02 -2.73 -17.14
CA PHE A 7 -22.13 -3.18 -15.76
C PHE A 7 -21.14 -4.31 -15.45
N GLU A 8 -21.05 -5.33 -16.31
CA GLU A 8 -20.11 -6.45 -16.14
C GLU A 8 -18.63 -6.04 -16.19
N THR A 9 -18.28 -5.06 -17.02
CA THR A 9 -16.93 -4.50 -17.06
C THR A 9 -16.63 -3.70 -15.79
N ALA A 10 -17.57 -2.87 -15.34
CA ALA A 10 -17.43 -2.10 -14.11
C ALA A 10 -17.32 -3.00 -12.86
N THR A 11 -18.02 -4.13 -12.79
CA THR A 11 -17.89 -5.09 -11.68
C THR A 11 -16.55 -5.82 -11.72
N ARG A 12 -16.08 -6.24 -12.90
CA ARG A 12 -14.76 -6.87 -13.06
C ARG A 12 -13.62 -5.94 -12.66
N GLU A 13 -13.67 -4.66 -13.06
CA GLU A 13 -12.68 -3.65 -12.65
C GLU A 13 -12.67 -3.42 -11.14
N ALA A 14 -13.84 -3.44 -10.50
CA ALA A 14 -13.94 -3.29 -9.05
C ALA A 14 -13.32 -4.48 -8.31
N VAL A 15 -13.57 -5.71 -8.78
CA VAL A 15 -12.94 -6.93 -8.23
C VAL A 15 -11.42 -6.86 -8.37
N GLN A 16 -10.90 -6.53 -9.55
CA GLN A 16 -9.46 -6.40 -9.77
C GLN A 16 -8.81 -5.33 -8.88
N THR A 17 -9.48 -4.18 -8.75
CA THR A 17 -9.00 -3.10 -7.87
C THR A 17 -8.96 -3.56 -6.41
N ARG A 18 -9.96 -4.35 -5.97
CA ARG A 18 -9.96 -4.90 -4.61
C ARG A 18 -8.82 -5.91 -4.39
N THR A 19 -8.59 -6.81 -5.34
CA THR A 19 -7.46 -7.74 -5.29
C THR A 19 -6.13 -6.99 -5.21
N LEU A 20 -5.96 -5.95 -6.02
CA LEU A 20 -4.75 -5.13 -5.99
C LEU A 20 -4.55 -4.44 -4.63
N ILE A 21 -5.61 -3.93 -4.01
CA ILE A 21 -5.55 -3.35 -2.65
C ILE A 21 -5.10 -4.40 -1.64
N ASP A 22 -5.66 -5.61 -1.70
CA ASP A 22 -5.29 -6.70 -0.77
C ASP A 22 -3.81 -7.10 -0.94
N ASP A 23 -3.32 -7.17 -2.17
CA ASP A 23 -1.90 -7.44 -2.48
C ASP A 23 -0.97 -6.33 -1.97
N LEU A 24 -1.32 -5.06 -2.19
CA LEU A 24 -0.54 -3.91 -1.72
C LEU A 24 -0.49 -3.87 -0.18
N ASN A 25 -1.61 -4.18 0.50
CA ASN A 25 -1.64 -4.30 1.95
C ASN A 25 -0.68 -5.39 2.45
N ARG A 26 -0.62 -6.54 1.76
CA ARG A 26 0.34 -7.59 2.10
C ARG A 26 1.78 -7.11 1.98
N ILE A 27 2.10 -6.33 0.94
CA ILE A 27 3.43 -5.75 0.76
C ILE A 27 3.74 -4.75 1.89
N VAL A 28 2.78 -3.90 2.28
CA VAL A 28 2.93 -2.98 3.41
C VAL A 28 3.28 -3.73 4.71
N GLN A 29 2.64 -4.88 4.98
CA GLN A 29 2.98 -5.70 6.15
C GLN A 29 4.39 -6.31 6.09
N ILE A 30 4.86 -6.68 4.88
CA ILE A 30 6.23 -7.15 4.67
C ILE A 30 7.22 -6.02 4.92
N LEU A 31 6.94 -4.81 4.43
CA LEU A 31 7.78 -3.63 4.66
C LEU A 31 7.84 -3.28 6.15
N ASN A 32 6.71 -3.31 6.87
CA ASN A 32 6.69 -3.07 8.32
C ASN A 32 7.59 -4.06 9.08
N SER A 33 7.53 -5.34 8.73
CA SER A 33 8.41 -6.36 9.31
C SER A 33 9.88 -6.11 9.00
N ALA A 34 10.19 -5.69 7.77
CA ALA A 34 11.56 -5.38 7.34
C ALA A 34 12.13 -4.13 8.04
N ILE A 35 11.31 -3.09 8.20
CA ILE A 35 11.66 -1.88 8.97
C ILE A 35 11.97 -2.28 10.42
N ALA A 36 11.06 -3.00 11.08
CA ALA A 36 11.26 -3.42 12.46
C ALA A 36 12.54 -4.26 12.63
N ASN A 37 12.81 -5.18 11.69
CA ASN A 37 14.04 -5.98 11.74
C ASN A 37 15.30 -5.12 11.61
N GLU A 38 15.30 -4.15 10.71
CA GLU A 38 16.42 -3.23 10.49
C GLU A 38 16.64 -2.31 11.70
N GLU A 39 15.56 -1.77 12.27
CA GLU A 39 15.60 -0.95 13.49
C GLU A 39 16.13 -1.75 14.69
N GLN A 40 15.65 -2.98 14.88
CA GLN A 40 16.15 -3.88 15.91
C GLN A 40 17.63 -4.23 15.73
N ARG A 41 18.05 -4.47 14.48
CA ARG A 41 19.45 -4.77 14.14
C ARG A 41 20.36 -3.57 14.40
N ALA A 42 19.89 -2.36 14.14
CA ALA A 42 20.64 -1.13 14.37
C ALA A 42 20.56 -0.63 15.83
N GLY A 43 19.52 -1.02 16.57
CA GLY A 43 19.20 -0.49 17.90
C GLY A 43 18.69 0.95 17.87
N ILE A 44 18.28 1.46 16.70
CA ILE A 44 17.82 2.84 16.49
C ILE A 44 16.44 2.79 15.88
N PHE A 45 15.47 3.40 16.56
CA PHE A 45 14.04 3.29 16.24
C PHE A 45 13.40 4.62 15.84
N ASP A 46 14.01 5.75 16.19
CA ASP A 46 13.48 7.07 15.83
C ASP A 46 13.97 7.47 14.42
N PRO A 47 13.07 7.61 13.42
CA PRO A 47 13.43 8.05 12.08
C PRO A 47 13.99 9.48 12.01
N LEU A 48 13.86 10.28 13.07
CA LEU A 48 14.45 11.63 13.15
C LEU A 48 15.90 11.60 13.61
N GLU A 49 16.39 10.48 14.15
CA GLU A 49 17.79 10.35 14.53
C GLU A 49 18.71 10.40 13.30
N ALA A 50 19.78 11.18 13.39
CA ALA A 50 20.77 11.29 12.31
C ALA A 50 21.41 9.93 11.97
N ALA A 51 21.52 9.04 12.97
CA ALA A 51 22.07 7.69 12.82
C ALA A 51 21.03 6.64 12.38
N TYR A 52 19.77 7.03 12.17
CA TYR A 52 18.73 6.10 11.74
C TYR A 52 19.08 5.43 10.40
N PRO A 53 18.96 4.10 10.26
CA PRO A 53 19.48 3.36 9.11
C PRO A 53 18.90 3.85 7.79
N MET A 54 19.75 4.14 6.81
CA MET A 54 19.33 4.57 5.47
C MET A 54 18.38 3.55 4.81
N HIS A 55 18.61 2.25 5.03
CA HIS A 55 17.74 1.20 4.52
C HIS A 55 16.33 1.27 5.14
N ALA A 56 16.22 1.48 6.46
CA ALA A 56 14.93 1.66 7.11
C ALA A 56 14.21 2.93 6.60
N ARG A 57 14.94 4.03 6.30
CA ARG A 57 14.37 5.24 5.67
C ARG A 57 13.75 4.95 4.31
N GLU A 58 14.46 4.20 3.47
CA GLU A 58 13.97 3.83 2.15
C GLU A 58 12.69 2.97 2.25
N LEU A 59 12.69 1.99 3.15
CA LEU A 59 11.54 1.14 3.39
C LEU A 59 10.32 1.93 3.91
N LEU A 60 10.55 2.90 4.83
CA LEU A 60 9.51 3.82 5.30
C LEU A 60 8.91 4.62 4.15
N ALA A 61 9.74 5.28 3.34
CA ALA A 61 9.27 6.07 2.20
C ALA A 61 8.47 5.21 1.21
N ARG A 62 8.91 3.97 0.97
CA ARG A 62 8.20 3.04 0.11
C ARG A 62 6.87 2.60 0.71
N ARG A 63 6.82 2.30 2.01
CA ARG A 63 5.58 1.97 2.73
C ARG A 63 4.57 3.12 2.57
N ASP A 64 4.99 4.35 2.81
CA ASP A 64 4.13 5.52 2.77
C ASP A 64 3.54 5.72 1.36
N ASN A 65 4.36 5.59 0.31
CA ASN A 65 3.90 5.63 -1.08
C ASN A 65 2.86 4.55 -1.41
N LEU A 66 3.00 3.34 -0.86
CA LEU A 66 2.04 2.26 -1.07
C LEU A 66 0.74 2.53 -0.31
N THR A 67 0.81 3.04 0.91
CA THR A 67 -0.37 3.43 1.69
C THR A 67 -1.16 4.54 1.00
N ASP A 68 -0.48 5.55 0.44
CA ASP A 68 -1.13 6.59 -0.36
C ASP A 68 -1.81 6.02 -1.62
N THR A 69 -1.15 5.06 -2.29
CA THR A 69 -1.72 4.37 -3.45
C THR A 69 -2.97 3.57 -3.07
N ILE A 70 -2.94 2.86 -1.94
CA ILE A 70 -4.09 2.11 -1.41
C ILE A 70 -5.26 3.08 -1.16
N ALA A 71 -5.02 4.19 -0.46
CA ALA A 71 -6.05 5.19 -0.17
C ALA A 71 -6.68 5.76 -1.46
N ALA A 72 -5.88 6.02 -2.49
CA ALA A 72 -6.38 6.47 -3.79
C ALA A 72 -7.25 5.41 -4.49
N LEU A 73 -6.89 4.13 -4.41
CA LEU A 73 -7.67 3.03 -4.98
C LEU A 73 -8.98 2.80 -4.23
N GLU A 74 -8.96 2.89 -2.89
CA GLU A 74 -10.17 2.80 -2.04
C GLU A 74 -11.15 3.94 -2.35
N LEU A 75 -10.63 5.17 -2.49
CA LEU A 75 -11.45 6.31 -2.90
C LEU A 75 -12.12 6.06 -4.26
N ARG A 76 -11.39 5.49 -5.24
CA ARG A 76 -11.95 5.16 -6.56
C ARG A 76 -13.07 4.12 -6.47
N LEU A 77 -12.98 3.14 -5.56
CA LEU A 77 -14.06 2.17 -5.33
C LEU A 77 -15.30 2.82 -4.69
N GLY A 78 -15.10 3.74 -3.74
CA GLY A 78 -16.18 4.47 -3.08
C GLY A 78 -16.83 5.56 -3.96
N ARG A 79 -16.16 6.03 -5.01
CA ARG A 79 -16.64 7.11 -5.90
C ARG A 79 -17.67 6.67 -6.94
N LYS A 80 -18.10 5.39 -6.96
CA LYS A 80 -19.19 4.94 -7.84
C LYS A 80 -20.55 5.44 -7.33
N LYS A 81 -20.96 6.63 -7.80
CA LYS A 81 -22.36 7.07 -7.85
C LYS A 81 -22.99 6.63 -9.17
#